data_AF-A0A533XYZ0-F1
#
_entry.id   AF-A0A533XYZ0-F1
#
_cell.length_a   1.000
_cell.length_b   1.000
_cell.length_c   1.000
_cell.angle_alpha   90.00
_cell.angle_beta   90.00
_cell.angle_gamma   90.00
#
_symmetry.space_group_name_H-M   'P 1'
#
loop_
_entity.id
_entity.type
_entity.pdbx_description
1 polymer ?
#
loop_
_entity_poly.entity_id
_entity_poly.type
_entity_poly.pdbx_seq_one_letter_code
_entity_poly.pdbx_strand_id
1 'polypeptide(L)'
;MAVLTLPSLQGEPLEEFSHRVATTWKLGQKGTDNGVLILVVPGDRKVRIEVGYGLEGTLTDAKSSRIVREEIVPKFRAGDYAGGIAAGVKAVLGTIEGTYTAPTRNGRDTLSTAGGPWGIFFLAVAVGLLTAAILWSQGTAKGSLSGSIMAFLLAHSTGLLLAIAAALIVMIFLLLLMMASGGGRRPARGSGGWGGGSFGEFSGGGSWGGGFSGGGGSFGGGGASGSW
;
A
#
# COMPACT_ATOMS: atom_id res chain seq x y z
N MET A 1 14.02 -8.88 20.97
CA MET A 1 13.88 -7.62 20.19
C MET A 1 14.36 -6.47 21.05
N ALA A 2 14.97 -5.46 20.45
CA ALA A 2 15.41 -4.24 21.12
C ALA A 2 15.07 -2.99 20.28
N VAL A 3 14.97 -1.84 20.94
CA VAL A 3 14.83 -0.53 20.29
C VAL A 3 16.01 0.32 20.72
N LEU A 4 16.71 0.93 19.76
CA LEU A 4 17.79 1.86 20.00
C LEU A 4 17.44 3.21 19.38
N THR A 5 17.52 4.25 20.20
CA THR A 5 17.35 5.65 19.77
C THR A 5 18.65 6.40 19.99
N LEU A 6 19.13 7.10 18.97
CA LEU A 6 20.34 7.92 19.04
C LEU A 6 20.13 9.26 18.33
N PRO A 7 20.81 10.33 18.75
CA PRO A 7 20.58 11.65 18.16
C PRO A 7 21.00 11.73 16.67
N SER A 8 22.15 11.18 16.28
CA SER A 8 22.68 11.24 14.91
C SER A 8 23.68 10.11 14.65
N LEU A 9 23.82 9.66 13.38
CA LEU A 9 24.82 8.70 12.93
C LEU A 9 26.19 9.34 12.64
N GLN A 10 26.31 10.67 12.71
CA GLN A 10 27.57 11.39 12.46
C GLN A 10 28.22 11.05 11.09
N GLY A 11 27.39 10.81 10.07
CA GLY A 11 27.83 10.48 8.71
C GLY A 11 28.02 8.98 8.43
N GLU A 12 27.83 8.12 9.43
CA GLU A 12 27.89 6.67 9.22
C GLU A 12 26.63 6.14 8.47
N PRO A 13 26.77 5.15 7.56
CA PRO A 13 25.63 4.47 6.96
C PRO A 13 24.74 3.80 8.01
N LEU A 14 23.42 3.96 7.85
CA LEU A 14 22.43 3.45 8.80
C LEU A 14 22.45 1.91 8.87
N GLU A 15 22.64 1.28 7.73
CA GLU A 15 22.67 -0.17 7.53
C GLU A 15 23.88 -0.79 8.21
N GLU A 16 25.06 -0.22 8.02
CA GLU A 16 26.30 -0.71 8.63
C GLU A 16 26.26 -0.53 10.16
N PHE A 17 25.76 0.63 10.63
CA PHE A 17 25.62 0.89 12.05
C PHE A 17 24.62 -0.08 12.70
N SER A 18 23.43 -0.27 12.12
CA SER A 18 22.42 -1.16 12.68
C SER A 18 22.91 -2.61 12.73
N HIS A 19 23.57 -3.06 11.67
CA HIS A 19 24.11 -4.41 11.59
C HIS A 19 25.21 -4.66 12.64
N ARG A 20 26.13 -3.70 12.80
CA ARG A 20 27.18 -3.77 13.83
C ARG A 20 26.59 -3.80 15.23
N VAL A 21 25.60 -2.95 15.52
CA VAL A 21 24.94 -2.95 16.83
C VAL A 21 24.25 -4.28 17.10
N ALA A 22 23.45 -4.78 16.16
CA ALA A 22 22.71 -6.03 16.32
C ALA A 22 23.64 -7.22 16.59
N THR A 23 24.76 -7.30 15.86
CA THR A 23 25.78 -8.34 16.00
C THR A 23 26.57 -8.20 17.32
N THR A 24 27.00 -6.98 17.66
CA THR A 24 27.77 -6.70 18.89
C THR A 24 26.95 -7.00 20.14
N TRP A 25 25.68 -6.60 20.13
CA TRP A 25 24.76 -6.85 21.24
C TRP A 25 24.24 -8.28 21.28
N LYS A 26 24.60 -9.11 20.29
CA LYS A 26 24.22 -10.52 20.25
C LYS A 26 22.71 -10.68 20.40
N LEU A 27 21.96 -9.85 19.66
CA LEU A 27 20.51 -9.83 19.75
C LEU A 27 19.93 -11.17 19.29
N GLY A 28 18.96 -11.68 20.04
CA GLY A 28 18.34 -13.00 19.80
C GLY A 28 19.00 -14.13 20.60
N GLN A 29 18.59 -15.35 20.28
CA GLN A 29 19.08 -16.59 20.89
C GLN A 29 19.95 -17.37 19.89
N LYS A 30 20.98 -18.02 20.42
CA LYS A 30 21.91 -18.83 19.64
C LYS A 30 21.20 -20.01 19.01
N GLY A 31 21.39 -20.18 17.70
CA GLY A 31 20.82 -21.27 16.92
C GLY A 31 19.39 -21.04 16.43
N THR A 32 18.69 -20.01 16.93
CA THR A 32 17.37 -19.62 16.42
C THR A 32 17.39 -18.27 15.71
N ASP A 33 18.44 -17.47 15.88
CA ASP A 33 18.69 -16.21 15.15
C ASP A 33 17.47 -15.28 15.09
N ASN A 34 16.73 -15.21 16.20
CA ASN A 34 15.44 -14.53 16.33
C ASN A 34 15.56 -13.09 16.88
N GLY A 35 16.67 -12.43 16.57
CA GLY A 35 16.92 -11.05 16.97
C GLY A 35 16.20 -10.04 16.06
N VAL A 36 15.75 -8.93 16.63
CA VAL A 36 15.24 -7.77 15.89
C VAL A 36 15.72 -6.50 16.57
N LEU A 37 16.22 -5.54 15.80
CA LEU A 37 16.58 -4.20 16.25
C LEU A 37 15.78 -3.15 15.47
N ILE A 38 15.07 -2.28 16.19
CA ILE A 38 14.51 -1.05 15.61
C ILE A 38 15.44 0.10 15.98
N LEU A 39 16.13 0.65 14.99
CA LEU A 39 17.04 1.76 15.11
C LEU A 39 16.35 3.06 14.69
N VAL A 40 16.31 4.06 15.57
CA VAL A 40 15.69 5.37 15.29
C VAL A 40 16.71 6.48 15.49
N VAL A 41 16.88 7.32 14.48
CA VAL A 41 17.84 8.43 14.46
C VAL A 41 17.12 9.73 14.12
N PRO A 42 16.57 10.45 15.12
CA PRO A 42 15.77 11.64 14.85
C PRO A 42 16.52 12.78 14.16
N GLY A 43 17.80 13.01 14.52
CA GLY A 43 18.60 14.08 13.91
C GLY A 43 18.87 13.86 12.43
N ASP A 44 18.96 12.61 11.99
CA ASP A 44 19.19 12.25 10.59
C ASP A 44 17.90 11.88 9.86
N ARG A 45 16.76 11.89 10.57
CA ARG A 45 15.45 11.45 10.12
C ARG A 45 15.45 10.07 9.47
N LYS A 46 16.16 9.13 10.10
CA LYS A 46 16.34 7.76 9.62
C LYS A 46 15.83 6.73 10.61
N VAL A 47 15.21 5.68 10.10
CA VAL A 47 14.77 4.53 10.86
C VAL A 47 15.11 3.24 10.12
N ARG A 48 15.51 2.21 10.83
CA ARG A 48 15.78 0.89 10.25
C ARG A 48 15.31 -0.22 11.18
N ILE A 49 14.76 -1.28 10.58
CA ILE A 49 14.48 -2.55 11.25
C ILE A 49 15.51 -3.56 10.74
N GLU A 50 16.41 -4.00 11.61
CA GLU A 50 17.37 -5.09 11.34
C GLU A 50 16.76 -6.40 11.86
N VAL A 51 16.75 -7.43 11.02
CA VAL A 51 16.12 -8.72 11.30
C VAL A 51 17.16 -9.83 11.30
N GLY A 52 17.12 -10.70 12.30
CA GLY A 52 17.96 -11.89 12.38
C GLY A 52 17.49 -13.00 11.43
N TYR A 53 18.41 -13.86 11.03
CA TYR A 53 18.18 -14.86 9.97
C TYR A 53 16.97 -15.76 10.24
N GLY A 54 16.75 -16.15 11.49
CA GLY A 54 15.66 -17.05 11.88
C GLY A 54 14.26 -16.42 11.79
N LEU A 55 14.17 -15.10 11.57
CA LEU A 55 12.91 -14.39 11.39
C LEU A 55 12.68 -13.94 9.95
N GLU A 56 13.62 -14.12 9.02
CA GLU A 56 13.46 -13.64 7.64
C GLU A 56 12.26 -14.27 6.91
N GLY A 57 11.89 -15.51 7.26
CA GLY A 57 10.70 -16.18 6.70
C GLY A 57 9.37 -15.58 7.16
N THR A 58 9.30 -15.06 8.39
CA THR A 58 8.07 -14.48 8.96
C THR A 58 8.05 -12.96 8.81
N LEU A 59 9.15 -12.30 9.16
CA LEU A 59 9.41 -10.88 9.07
C LEU A 59 10.36 -10.57 7.89
N THR A 60 9.84 -10.74 6.67
CA THR A 60 10.59 -10.47 5.44
C THR A 60 10.95 -8.99 5.30
N ASP A 61 11.90 -8.67 4.40
CA ASP A 61 12.21 -7.29 4.04
C ASP A 61 10.97 -6.50 3.58
N ALA A 62 10.14 -7.11 2.73
CA ALA A 62 8.91 -6.48 2.25
C ALA A 62 7.93 -6.14 3.39
N LYS A 63 7.78 -7.02 4.38
CA LYS A 63 6.94 -6.79 5.56
C LYS A 63 7.55 -5.70 6.46
N SER A 64 8.85 -5.78 6.73
CA SER A 64 9.59 -4.77 7.50
C SER A 64 9.49 -3.38 6.86
N SER A 65 9.66 -3.31 5.55
CA SER A 65 9.56 -2.07 4.77
C SER A 65 8.14 -1.51 4.77
N ARG A 66 7.14 -2.38 4.77
CA ARG A 66 5.74 -1.98 4.95
C ARG A 66 5.52 -1.37 6.34
N ILE A 67 5.96 -2.03 7.41
CA ILE A 67 5.84 -1.52 8.79
C ILE A 67 6.49 -0.14 8.91
N VAL A 68 7.71 0.03 8.40
CA VAL A 68 8.40 1.33 8.43
C VAL A 68 7.56 2.41 7.74
N ARG A 69 7.08 2.15 6.52
CA ARG A 69 6.37 3.15 5.71
C ARG A 69 4.95 3.45 6.19
N GLU A 70 4.25 2.47 6.73
CA GLU A 70 2.81 2.58 7.05
C GLU A 70 2.57 2.85 8.54
N GLU A 71 3.40 2.31 9.43
CA GLU A 71 3.18 2.43 10.87
C GLU A 71 4.07 3.48 11.53
N ILE A 72 5.35 3.53 11.13
CA ILE A 72 6.38 4.33 11.81
C ILE A 72 6.50 5.73 11.21
N VAL A 73 6.86 5.81 9.92
CA VAL A 73 7.15 7.08 9.22
C VAL A 73 6.02 8.11 9.33
N PRO A 74 4.73 7.77 9.17
CA PRO A 74 3.66 8.77 9.27
C PRO A 74 3.60 9.45 10.65
N LYS A 75 3.85 8.69 11.73
CA LYS A 75 3.85 9.22 13.10
C LYS A 75 5.09 10.09 13.34
N PHE A 76 6.25 9.68 12.83
CA PHE A 76 7.47 10.47 12.90
C PHE A 76 7.34 11.80 12.14
N ARG A 77 6.66 11.83 10.99
CA ARG A 77 6.33 13.08 10.28
C ARG A 77 5.43 14.01 11.08
N ALA A 78 4.55 13.45 11.90
CA ALA A 78 3.69 14.21 12.81
C ALA A 78 4.40 14.65 14.11
N GLY A 79 5.69 14.33 14.28
CA GLY A 79 6.44 14.59 15.52
C GLY A 79 6.17 13.60 16.65
N ASP A 80 5.31 12.59 16.42
CA ASP A 80 4.99 11.55 17.40
C ASP A 80 5.98 10.37 17.30
N TYR A 81 7.16 10.58 17.88
CA TYR A 81 8.20 9.55 17.93
C TYR A 81 7.84 8.38 18.84
N ALA A 82 7.24 8.65 19.99
CA ALA A 82 6.85 7.61 20.93
C ALA A 82 5.78 6.69 20.33
N GLY A 83 4.75 7.26 19.71
CA GLY A 83 3.71 6.50 19.02
C GLY A 83 4.23 5.78 17.78
N GLY A 84 5.15 6.38 17.03
CA GLY A 84 5.84 5.72 15.91
C GLY A 84 6.60 4.47 16.33
N ILE A 85 7.38 4.56 17.42
CA ILE A 85 8.12 3.42 17.98
C ILE A 85 7.15 2.35 18.49
N ALA A 86 6.15 2.74 19.29
CA ALA A 86 5.18 1.80 19.86
C ALA A 86 4.40 1.04 18.76
N ALA A 87 3.99 1.74 17.70
CA ALA A 87 3.31 1.13 16.57
C ALA A 87 4.22 0.18 15.78
N GLY A 88 5.48 0.58 15.54
CA GLY A 88 6.47 -0.28 14.89
C GLY A 88 6.71 -1.57 15.67
N VAL A 89 6.90 -1.46 16.99
CA VAL A 89 7.04 -2.61 17.90
C VAL A 89 5.82 -3.53 17.83
N LYS A 90 4.61 -2.97 17.93
CA LYS A 90 3.36 -3.74 17.86
C LYS A 90 3.21 -4.47 16.52
N ALA A 91 3.53 -3.80 15.42
CA ALA A 91 3.43 -4.37 14.08
C ALA A 91 4.46 -5.48 13.83
N VAL A 92 5.69 -5.33 14.33
CA VAL A 92 6.72 -6.36 14.28
C VAL A 92 6.29 -7.60 15.07
N LEU A 93 5.83 -7.43 16.31
CA LEU A 93 5.34 -8.53 17.14
C LEU A 93 4.16 -9.25 16.49
N GLY A 94 3.17 -8.51 16.03
CA GLY A 94 2.02 -9.09 15.33
C GLY A 94 2.43 -9.83 14.04
N THR A 95 3.50 -9.41 13.37
CA THR A 95 3.98 -10.08 12.16
C THR A 95 4.64 -11.43 12.50
N ILE A 96 5.38 -11.49 13.61
CA ILE A 96 6.00 -12.71 14.11
C ILE A 96 4.93 -13.70 14.61
N GLU A 97 3.89 -13.19 15.27
CA GLU A 97 2.75 -13.98 15.79
C GLU A 97 1.73 -14.37 14.69
N GLY A 98 1.85 -13.82 13.48
CA GLY A 98 0.92 -14.06 12.38
C GLY A 98 -0.42 -13.29 12.49
N THR A 99 -0.54 -12.35 13.42
CA THR A 99 -1.74 -11.54 13.67
C THR A 99 -1.71 -10.17 12.97
N TYR A 100 -0.58 -9.80 12.35
CA TYR A 100 -0.45 -8.50 11.68
C TYR A 100 -1.33 -8.39 10.43
N THR A 101 -2.28 -7.48 10.50
CA THR A 101 -3.07 -7.04 9.34
C THR A 101 -2.53 -5.68 8.91
N ALA A 102 -1.95 -5.64 7.71
CA ALA A 102 -1.51 -4.37 7.14
C ALA A 102 -2.72 -3.45 6.96
N PRO A 103 -2.60 -2.15 7.28
CA PRO A 103 -3.64 -1.19 6.95
C PRO A 103 -3.92 -1.29 5.44
N THR A 104 -5.18 -1.47 5.08
CA THR A 104 -5.60 -1.50 3.68
C THR A 104 -5.30 -0.13 3.08
N ARG A 105 -4.20 -0.05 2.33
CA ARG A 105 -4.00 1.04 1.40
C ARG A 105 -5.15 0.96 0.40
N ASN A 106 -6.05 1.95 0.43
CA ASN A 106 -6.79 2.38 -0.75
C ASN A 106 -5.80 3.05 -1.72
N GLY A 107 -4.75 2.31 -2.10
CA GLY A 107 -3.74 2.69 -3.06
C GLY A 107 -4.22 2.35 -4.46
N ARG A 108 -5.37 2.91 -4.85
CA ARG A 108 -5.35 3.60 -6.14
C ARG A 108 -4.66 4.90 -5.82
N ASP A 109 -3.33 4.87 -5.93
CA ASP A 109 -2.65 6.02 -6.50
C ASP A 109 -3.33 6.17 -7.86
N THR A 110 -4.44 6.91 -7.89
CA THR A 110 -4.90 7.54 -9.10
C THR A 110 -3.67 8.24 -9.57
N LEU A 111 -3.04 7.71 -10.64
CA LEU A 111 -2.26 8.55 -11.53
C LEU A 111 -3.04 9.84 -11.56
N SER A 112 -2.44 10.90 -11.02
CA SER A 112 -2.98 12.23 -11.18
C SER A 112 -2.75 12.54 -12.65
N THR A 113 -3.49 11.85 -13.53
CA THR A 113 -3.97 12.40 -14.77
C THR A 113 -4.47 13.77 -14.35
N ALA A 114 -3.81 14.81 -14.83
CA ALA A 114 -4.30 16.17 -14.75
C ALA A 114 -5.69 16.19 -15.42
N GLY A 115 -6.71 15.79 -14.66
CA GLY A 115 -7.88 15.09 -15.20
C GLY A 115 -8.99 14.93 -14.18
N GLY A 116 -9.02 15.77 -13.14
CA GLY A 116 -10.31 16.17 -12.58
C GLY A 116 -11.18 16.86 -13.66
N PRO A 117 -12.43 17.25 -13.36
CA PRO A 117 -13.30 17.93 -14.34
C PRO A 117 -12.60 19.08 -15.07
N TRP A 118 -11.73 19.78 -14.35
CA TRP A 118 -10.86 20.85 -14.86
C TRP A 118 -9.81 20.38 -15.86
N GLY A 119 -9.17 19.23 -15.66
CA GLY A 119 -8.17 18.70 -16.60
C GLY A 119 -8.78 18.21 -17.91
N ILE A 120 -9.95 17.56 -17.84
CA ILE A 120 -10.74 17.19 -19.03
C ILE A 120 -11.22 18.46 -19.75
N PHE A 121 -11.64 19.49 -19.00
CA PHE A 121 -12.01 20.79 -19.54
C PHE A 121 -10.85 21.46 -20.30
N PHE A 122 -9.66 21.56 -19.69
CA PHE A 122 -8.51 22.17 -20.36
C PHE A 122 -8.02 21.37 -21.57
N LEU A 123 -8.09 20.04 -21.51
CA LEU A 123 -7.76 19.19 -22.65
C LEU A 123 -8.77 19.39 -23.80
N ALA A 124 -10.07 19.45 -23.51
CA ALA A 124 -11.10 19.71 -24.50
C ALA A 124 -10.95 21.11 -25.15
N VAL A 125 -10.61 22.13 -24.36
CA VAL A 125 -10.33 23.48 -24.86
C VAL A 125 -9.08 23.47 -25.75
N ALA A 126 -8.00 22.82 -25.34
CA ALA A 126 -6.78 22.75 -26.12
C ALA A 126 -6.99 22.03 -27.47
N VAL A 127 -7.72 20.92 -27.48
CA VAL A 127 -8.08 20.17 -28.71
C VAL A 127 -9.01 21.00 -29.60
N GLY A 128 -9.98 21.71 -29.03
CA GLY A 128 -10.87 22.61 -29.75
C GLY A 128 -10.14 23.76 -30.45
N LEU A 129 -9.17 24.38 -29.76
CA LEU A 129 -8.34 25.44 -30.33
C LEU A 129 -7.42 24.91 -31.44
N LEU A 130 -6.86 23.71 -31.26
CA LEU A 130 -5.98 23.07 -32.25
C LEU A 130 -6.75 22.73 -33.53
N THR A 131 -7.94 22.16 -33.41
CA THR A 131 -8.80 21.85 -34.55
C THR A 131 -9.30 23.10 -35.25
N ALA A 132 -9.69 24.15 -34.51
CA ALA A 132 -10.05 25.45 -35.07
C ALA A 132 -8.89 26.09 -35.84
N ALA A 133 -7.67 26.05 -35.30
CA ALA A 133 -6.48 26.59 -35.97
C ALA A 133 -6.14 25.83 -37.26
N ILE A 134 -6.28 24.49 -37.26
CA ILE A 134 -6.07 23.66 -38.45
C ILE A 134 -7.13 23.93 -39.52
N LEU A 135 -8.39 24.12 -39.14
CA LEU A 135 -9.45 24.46 -40.09
C LEU A 135 -9.29 25.89 -40.63
N TRP A 136 -8.79 26.82 -39.81
CA TRP A 136 -8.54 28.20 -40.24
C TRP A 136 -7.35 28.31 -41.20
N SER A 137 -6.34 27.43 -41.07
CA SER A 137 -5.18 27.40 -41.96
C SER A 137 -5.48 26.82 -43.35
N GLN A 138 -6.59 26.09 -43.51
CA GLN A 138 -7.02 25.50 -44.78
C GLN A 138 -7.89 26.44 -45.65
N GLY A 139 -8.03 27.72 -45.27
CA GLY A 139 -8.61 28.76 -46.14
C GLY A 139 -10.11 28.60 -46.45
N THR A 140 -10.83 27.68 -45.81
CA THR A 140 -12.28 27.50 -45.97
C THR A 140 -13.09 28.49 -45.12
N ALA A 141 -12.63 29.73 -45.05
CA ALA A 141 -13.37 30.83 -44.42
C ALA A 141 -14.42 31.41 -45.37
N LYS A 142 -15.33 30.58 -45.92
CA LYS A 142 -16.57 31.02 -46.57
C LYS A 142 -17.65 29.94 -46.48
N GLY A 143 -18.28 29.75 -45.31
CA GLY A 143 -19.56 29.06 -45.26
C GLY A 143 -19.88 28.25 -44.00
N SER A 144 -20.71 28.85 -43.15
CA SER A 144 -21.81 28.22 -42.41
C SER A 144 -21.49 27.37 -41.17
N LEU A 145 -21.74 28.01 -40.03
CA LEU A 145 -22.01 27.46 -38.68
C LEU A 145 -22.97 26.25 -38.67
N SER A 146 -23.75 26.05 -39.76
CA SER A 146 -24.65 24.90 -39.97
C SER A 146 -23.91 23.57 -40.20
N GLY A 147 -22.74 23.60 -40.86
CA GLY A 147 -21.97 22.39 -41.17
C GLY A 147 -21.35 21.75 -39.93
N SER A 148 -20.94 22.57 -38.96
CA SER A 148 -20.30 22.13 -37.71
C SER A 148 -21.30 21.43 -36.77
N ILE A 149 -22.54 21.94 -36.69
CA ILE A 149 -23.62 21.33 -35.91
C ILE A 149 -24.07 20.02 -36.57
N MET A 150 -24.19 19.98 -37.90
CA MET A 150 -24.55 18.77 -38.64
C MET A 150 -23.47 17.68 -38.53
N ALA A 151 -22.19 18.04 -38.63
CA ALA A 151 -21.08 17.10 -38.44
C ALA A 151 -20.99 16.58 -37.00
N PHE A 152 -21.27 17.41 -36.00
CA PHE A 152 -21.29 17.00 -34.59
C PHE A 152 -22.46 16.03 -34.28
N LEU A 153 -23.64 16.28 -34.86
CA LEU A 153 -24.82 15.43 -34.73
C LEU A 153 -24.67 14.09 -35.47
N LEU A 154 -24.03 14.08 -36.65
CA LEU A 154 -23.73 12.85 -37.41
C LEU A 154 -22.59 12.02 -36.79
N ALA A 155 -21.62 12.66 -36.12
CA ALA A 155 -20.54 11.96 -35.42
C ALA A 155 -21.02 11.31 -34.11
N HIS A 156 -22.03 11.88 -33.43
CA HIS A 156 -22.58 11.31 -32.19
C HIS A 156 -23.56 10.15 -32.40
N SER A 157 -24.13 9.96 -33.59
CA SER A 157 -25.09 8.88 -33.85
C SER A 157 -24.42 7.54 -34.20
N THR A 158 -23.20 7.56 -34.72
CA THR A 158 -22.44 6.34 -35.09
C THR A 158 -21.80 5.65 -33.89
N GLY A 159 -21.33 6.41 -32.89
CA GLY A 159 -20.75 5.86 -31.66
C GLY A 159 -21.76 5.13 -30.76
N LEU A 160 -22.99 5.64 -30.68
CA LEU A 160 -24.03 5.05 -29.84
C LEU A 160 -24.49 3.68 -30.37
N LEU A 161 -24.64 3.52 -31.68
CA LEU A 161 -25.05 2.26 -32.31
C LEU A 161 -23.99 1.17 -32.17
N LEU A 162 -22.70 1.53 -32.32
CA LEU A 162 -21.60 0.58 -32.12
C LEU A 162 -21.44 0.18 -30.64
N ALA A 163 -21.66 1.11 -29.70
CA ALA A 163 -21.64 0.82 -28.27
C ALA A 163 -22.79 -0.11 -27.85
N ILE A 164 -24.00 0.10 -28.39
CA ILE A 164 -25.15 -0.78 -28.15
C ILE A 164 -24.90 -2.16 -28.76
N ALA A 165 -24.38 -2.24 -29.98
CA ALA A 165 -24.03 -3.52 -30.61
C ALA A 165 -22.99 -4.31 -29.81
N ALA A 166 -21.93 -3.64 -29.32
CA ALA A 166 -20.92 -4.28 -28.48
C ALA A 166 -21.50 -4.76 -27.14
N ALA A 167 -22.37 -3.97 -26.49
CA ALA A 167 -23.03 -4.35 -25.25
C ALA A 167 -23.94 -5.57 -25.43
N LEU A 168 -24.67 -5.66 -26.55
CA LEU A 168 -25.51 -6.81 -26.87
C LEU A 168 -24.69 -8.08 -27.14
N ILE A 169 -23.55 -7.96 -27.83
CA ILE A 169 -22.64 -9.10 -28.08
C ILE A 169 -22.11 -9.66 -26.75
N VAL A 170 -21.67 -8.78 -25.84
CA VAL A 170 -21.19 -9.19 -24.52
C VAL A 170 -22.31 -9.81 -23.68
N MET A 171 -23.51 -9.24 -23.71
CA MET A 171 -24.67 -9.77 -22.99
C MET A 171 -25.08 -11.17 -23.49
N ILE A 172 -25.09 -11.39 -24.80
CA ILE A 172 -25.40 -12.70 -25.41
C ILE A 172 -24.30 -13.72 -25.07
N PHE A 173 -23.04 -13.32 -25.11
CA PHE A 173 -21.91 -14.18 -24.72
C PHE A 173 -21.99 -14.61 -23.25
N LEU A 174 -22.33 -13.68 -22.35
CA LEU A 174 -22.51 -13.99 -20.92
C LEU A 174 -23.73 -14.89 -20.66
N LEU A 175 -24.83 -14.69 -21.38
CA LEU A 175 -26.01 -15.56 -21.29
C LEU A 175 -25.72 -16.98 -21.80
N LEU A 176 -24.92 -17.12 -22.86
CA LEU A 176 -24.47 -18.41 -23.36
C LEU A 176 -23.52 -19.12 -22.38
N LEU A 177 -22.64 -18.38 -21.71
CA LEU A 177 -21.80 -18.91 -20.62
C LEU A 177 -22.64 -19.38 -19.43
N MET A 178 -23.68 -18.63 -19.09
CA MET A 178 -24.57 -18.96 -17.98
C MET A 178 -25.43 -20.19 -18.29
N MET A 179 -25.91 -20.33 -19.53
CA MET A 179 -26.59 -21.55 -20.01
C MET A 179 -25.65 -22.75 -20.15
N ALA A 180 -24.36 -22.53 -20.49
CA ALA A 180 -23.34 -23.58 -20.50
C ALA A 180 -22.93 -24.03 -19.08
N SER A 181 -23.15 -23.18 -18.06
CA SER A 181 -22.86 -23.48 -16.65
C SER A 181 -24.03 -24.16 -15.90
N GLY A 182 -25.17 -24.38 -16.56
CA GLY A 182 -26.38 -24.94 -15.97
C GLY A 182 -26.39 -26.47 -15.94
N GLY A 183 -25.54 -27.09 -15.10
CA GLY A 183 -25.48 -28.54 -14.97
C GLY A 183 -25.09 -29.04 -13.58
N GLY A 184 -26.03 -29.08 -12.63
CA GLY A 184 -26.06 -30.18 -11.65
C GLY A 184 -26.10 -29.86 -10.14
N ARG A 185 -27.32 -29.89 -9.59
CA ARG A 185 -27.77 -30.59 -8.34
C ARG A 185 -27.23 -30.14 -6.96
N ARG A 186 -28.16 -29.59 -6.14
CA ARG A 186 -28.25 -29.79 -4.67
C ARG A 186 -28.95 -31.14 -4.38
N PRO A 187 -28.75 -31.82 -3.22
CA PRO A 187 -29.39 -31.46 -1.92
C PRO A 187 -28.49 -31.68 -0.66
N ALA A 188 -28.45 -30.75 0.29
CA ALA A 188 -29.20 -30.67 1.57
C ALA A 188 -28.73 -31.62 2.72
N ARG A 189 -28.31 -31.05 3.88
CA ARG A 189 -28.92 -31.17 5.23
C ARG A 189 -27.91 -31.06 6.40
N GLY A 190 -28.29 -30.31 7.45
CA GLY A 190 -27.78 -30.41 8.84
C GLY A 190 -27.36 -29.06 9.43
N SER A 191 -28.21 -28.30 10.16
CA SER A 191 -28.66 -28.46 11.57
C SER A 191 -27.72 -27.85 12.63
N GLY A 192 -28.22 -26.82 13.34
CA GLY A 192 -27.81 -26.40 14.70
C GLY A 192 -26.57 -25.47 14.76
N GLY A 193 -26.49 -24.43 15.58
CA GLY A 193 -27.33 -23.98 16.68
C GLY A 193 -26.93 -22.55 17.10
N TRP A 194 -27.77 -21.96 17.95
CA TRP A 194 -27.66 -20.61 18.50
C TRP A 194 -26.87 -20.60 19.82
N GLY A 195 -26.25 -19.47 20.13
CA GLY A 195 -25.68 -19.12 21.45
C GLY A 195 -24.41 -18.27 21.25
N GLY A 196 -24.20 -17.08 21.81
CA GLY A 196 -24.80 -16.42 22.96
C GLY A 196 -23.66 -16.01 23.91
N GLY A 197 -23.42 -14.70 24.06
CA GLY A 197 -22.86 -14.11 25.29
C GLY A 197 -21.34 -13.95 25.43
N SER A 198 -20.92 -12.68 25.40
CA SER A 198 -20.19 -11.95 26.46
C SER A 198 -18.71 -12.26 26.80
N PHE A 199 -18.08 -11.20 27.34
CA PHE A 199 -16.77 -11.07 28.02
C PHE A 199 -15.54 -10.88 27.09
N GLY A 200 -14.67 -9.88 27.27
CA GLY A 200 -14.60 -8.83 28.30
C GLY A 200 -13.53 -7.80 27.92
N GLU A 201 -13.67 -6.61 28.51
CA GLU A 201 -12.65 -5.56 28.54
C GLU A 201 -11.41 -6.04 29.28
N PHE A 202 -10.24 -5.74 28.71
CA PHE A 202 -8.98 -5.74 29.46
C PHE A 202 -8.25 -4.42 29.19
N SER A 203 -8.47 -3.47 30.09
CA SER A 203 -7.50 -2.43 30.38
C SER A 203 -6.28 -3.08 31.05
N GLY A 204 -5.10 -2.88 30.49
CA GLY A 204 -3.85 -3.39 31.04
C GLY A 204 -2.68 -2.51 30.65
N GLY A 205 -2.46 -1.45 31.43
CA GLY A 205 -1.21 -0.71 31.41
C GLY A 205 -0.08 -1.60 31.93
N GLY A 206 1.03 -1.64 31.19
CA GLY A 206 2.25 -2.33 31.59
C GLY A 206 3.44 -1.47 31.19
N SER A 207 4.14 -0.97 32.20
CA SER A 207 5.47 -0.37 32.08
C SER A 207 6.47 -1.49 31.78
N TRP A 208 7.25 -1.36 30.71
CA TRP A 208 8.30 -2.32 30.35
C TRP A 208 9.65 -1.62 30.42
N GLY A 209 10.21 -1.59 31.63
CA GLY A 209 11.63 -1.36 31.88
C GLY A 209 12.26 -2.70 32.28
N GLY A 210 12.92 -3.37 31.33
CA GLY A 210 13.62 -4.63 31.56
C GLY A 210 14.80 -4.74 30.60
N GLY A 211 16.01 -4.65 31.16
CA GLY A 211 17.26 -4.80 30.41
C GLY A 211 17.34 -6.18 29.74
N PHE A 212 17.70 -6.18 28.46
CA PHE A 212 17.86 -7.38 27.65
C PHE A 212 19.29 -7.93 27.80
N SER A 213 19.43 -9.23 28.09
CA SER A 213 20.68 -9.98 27.91
C SER A 213 20.47 -11.05 26.83
N GLY A 214 20.93 -10.78 25.61
CA GLY A 214 20.83 -11.71 24.47
C GLY A 214 21.90 -12.81 24.51
N GLY A 215 21.52 -14.03 24.08
CA GLY A 215 22.41 -15.19 23.99
C GLY A 215 23.19 -15.29 22.67
N GLY A 216 22.90 -14.42 21.70
CA GLY A 216 23.63 -14.26 20.43
C GLY A 216 23.10 -15.10 19.29
N GLY A 217 22.42 -14.46 18.34
CA GLY A 217 22.09 -15.01 17.02
C GLY A 217 22.81 -14.27 15.88
N SER A 218 22.81 -14.88 14.68
CA SER A 218 23.42 -14.38 13.45
C SER A 218 22.48 -13.43 12.70
N PHE A 219 23.06 -12.38 12.08
CA PHE A 219 22.33 -11.40 11.26
C PHE A 219 22.85 -11.45 9.82
N GLY A 220 21.94 -11.50 8.84
CA GLY A 220 22.27 -11.56 7.42
C GLY A 220 22.30 -10.20 6.70
N GLY A 221 21.97 -9.11 7.40
CA GLY A 221 21.77 -7.79 6.79
C GLY A 221 20.35 -7.56 6.23
N GLY A 222 19.46 -8.56 6.34
CA GLY A 222 18.04 -8.45 6.00
C GLY A 222 17.34 -7.43 6.89
N GLY A 223 16.74 -6.41 6.29
CA GLY A 223 16.09 -5.36 7.06
C GLY A 223 15.72 -4.15 6.20
N ALA A 224 14.73 -3.40 6.67
CA ALA A 224 14.19 -2.26 5.92
C ALA A 224 14.56 -0.93 6.56
N SER A 225 15.03 0.01 5.74
CA SER A 225 15.25 1.40 6.13
C SER A 225 14.14 2.32 5.63
N GLY A 226 13.98 3.47 6.29
CA GLY A 226 13.09 4.54 5.88
C GLY A 226 13.58 5.89 6.39
N SER A 227 13.19 6.94 5.68
CA SER A 227 13.42 8.33 6.07
C SER A 227 12.11 9.11 6.10
N TRP A 228 12.08 10.23 6.82
CA TRP A 228 10.87 11.05 6.96
C TRP A 228 11.11 12.56 6.95
#